data_AF-A0A1I1WC83-F1
#
_entry.id   AF-A0A1I1WC83-F1
#
_cell.length_a   1.000
_cell.length_b   1.000
_cell.length_c   1.000
_cell.angle_alpha   90.00
_cell.angle_beta   90.00
_cell.angle_gamma   90.00
#
_symmetry.space_group_name_H-M   'P 1'
#
loop_
_entity.id
_entity.type
_entity.pdbx_description
1 polymer ?
#
loop_
_entity_poly.entity_id
_entity_poly.type
_entity_poly.pdbx_seq_one_letter_code
_entity_poly.pdbx_strand_id
1 'polypeptide(L)'
;MMEPEIPLEQINAMMSSEGLTNHHVEFYLFTITGYLYDVAQAAARKWGDEASLVEHGIFYQITPNTDDDGFFTWYCEVRPYHQFFKTVDSAVLHFVFYWTLWDKDFRNE
;
A
#
# COMPACT_ATOMS: atom_id res chain seq x y z
N MET A 1 -16.24 -18.65 14.34
CA MET A 1 -16.59 -18.21 12.98
C MET A 1 -15.40 -18.53 12.12
N MET A 2 -15.55 -19.33 11.06
CA MET A 2 -14.47 -19.56 10.09
C MET A 2 -14.50 -18.40 9.10
N GLU A 3 -13.39 -17.67 8.99
CA GLU A 3 -13.20 -16.70 7.92
C GLU A 3 -13.07 -17.46 6.59
N PRO A 4 -13.68 -16.97 5.50
CA PRO A 4 -13.56 -17.63 4.20
C PRO A 4 -12.15 -17.42 3.65
N GLU A 5 -11.37 -18.50 3.51
CA GLU A 5 -10.13 -18.49 2.74
C GLU A 5 -10.46 -18.39 1.24
N ILE A 6 -10.33 -17.20 0.68
CA ILE A 6 -10.45 -17.00 -0.76
C ILE A 6 -9.14 -17.44 -1.42
N PRO A 7 -9.16 -18.37 -2.41
CA PRO A 7 -7.94 -18.88 -3.04
C PRO A 7 -7.16 -17.78 -3.77
N LEU A 8 -5.82 -17.84 -3.68
CA LEU A 8 -4.88 -16.91 -4.33
C LEU A 8 -5.13 -16.76 -5.85
N GLU A 9 -5.63 -17.82 -6.47
CA GLU A 9 -5.98 -17.87 -7.90
C GLU A 9 -7.17 -16.96 -8.25
N GLN A 10 -8.14 -16.82 -7.34
CA GLN A 10 -9.25 -15.87 -7.52
C GLN A 10 -8.77 -14.42 -7.36
N ILE A 11 -7.85 -14.17 -6.43
CA ILE A 11 -7.21 -12.85 -6.28
C ILE A 11 -6.47 -12.47 -7.57
N ASN A 12 -5.67 -13.40 -8.12
CA ASN A 12 -4.93 -13.18 -9.36
C ASN A 12 -5.87 -12.98 -10.58
N ALA A 13 -7.00 -13.70 -10.63
CA ALA A 13 -7.99 -13.52 -11.68
C ALA A 13 -8.70 -12.16 -11.58
N MET A 14 -9.04 -11.70 -10.38
CA MET A 14 -9.63 -10.37 -10.11
C MET A 14 -8.69 -9.22 -10.52
N MET A 15 -7.38 -9.42 -10.41
CA MET A 15 -6.37 -8.45 -10.85
C MET A 15 -6.23 -8.34 -12.38
N SER A 16 -6.81 -9.28 -13.16
CA SER A 16 -6.51 -9.43 -14.58
C SER A 16 -7.51 -8.80 -15.55
N SER A 17 -8.71 -8.38 -15.13
CA SER A 17 -9.76 -7.97 -16.09
C SER A 17 -10.33 -6.56 -15.98
N GLU A 18 -10.36 -5.88 -14.84
CA GLU A 18 -10.79 -4.48 -14.74
C GLU A 18 -10.03 -3.84 -13.58
N GLY A 19 -9.57 -2.59 -13.74
CA GLY A 19 -8.62 -1.94 -12.81
C GLY A 19 -8.97 -2.14 -11.33
N LEU A 20 -7.93 -2.26 -10.49
CA LEU A 20 -8.07 -2.46 -9.05
C LEU A 20 -9.11 -1.50 -8.44
N THR A 21 -10.24 -2.04 -8.01
CA THR A 21 -11.17 -1.28 -7.18
C THR A 21 -10.55 -1.14 -5.79
N ASN A 22 -10.90 -0.07 -5.06
CA ASN A 22 -10.39 0.12 -3.69
C ASN A 22 -10.64 -1.12 -2.80
N HIS A 23 -11.78 -1.79 -2.99
CA HIS A 23 -12.12 -3.01 -2.25
C HIS A 23 -11.20 -4.19 -2.59
N HIS A 24 -10.76 -4.32 -3.84
CA HIS A 24 -9.77 -5.34 -4.21
C HIS A 24 -8.41 -5.07 -3.56
N VAL A 25 -8.00 -3.81 -3.46
CA VAL A 25 -6.74 -3.42 -2.80
C VAL A 25 -6.79 -3.72 -1.31
N GLU A 26 -7.88 -3.32 -0.65
CA GLU A 26 -8.09 -3.55 0.78
C GLU A 26 -7.96 -5.03 1.14
N PHE A 27 -8.69 -5.91 0.46
CA PHE A 27 -8.62 -7.36 0.71
C PHE A 27 -7.24 -7.93 0.39
N TYR A 28 -6.65 -7.54 -0.74
CA TYR A 28 -5.32 -8.03 -1.11
C TYR A 28 -4.28 -7.70 -0.04
N LEU A 29 -4.26 -6.45 0.42
CA LEU A 29 -3.33 -6.02 1.47
C LEU A 29 -3.63 -6.68 2.81
N PHE A 30 -4.90 -6.91 3.16
CA PHE A 30 -5.26 -7.66 4.37
C PHE A 30 -4.68 -9.08 4.36
N THR A 31 -4.76 -9.80 3.24
CA THR A 31 -4.20 -11.16 3.15
C THR A 31 -2.68 -11.24 3.32
N ILE A 32 -1.96 -10.13 3.05
CA ILE A 32 -0.50 -10.06 3.16
C ILE A 32 -0.07 -9.59 4.56
N THR A 33 -0.81 -8.61 5.09
CA THR A 33 -0.36 -7.84 6.26
C THR A 33 -1.11 -8.19 7.55
N GLY A 34 -2.34 -8.70 7.42
CA GLY A 34 -3.28 -8.83 8.53
C GLY A 34 -3.96 -7.51 8.95
N TYR A 35 -3.73 -6.41 8.22
CA TYR A 35 -4.28 -5.09 8.51
C TYR A 35 -5.05 -4.53 7.30
N LEU A 36 -6.05 -3.69 7.58
CA LEU A 36 -6.87 -3.06 6.55
C LEU A 36 -6.22 -1.74 6.09
N TYR A 37 -6.05 -1.62 4.78
CA TYR A 37 -5.45 -0.46 4.13
C TYR A 37 -6.31 0.04 2.97
N ASP A 38 -6.33 1.36 2.80
CA ASP A 38 -7.10 2.07 1.80
C ASP A 38 -6.21 2.80 0.79
N VAL A 39 -6.78 3.11 -0.37
CA VAL A 39 -6.16 3.98 -1.38
C VAL A 39 -6.54 5.44 -1.11
N ALA A 40 -5.59 6.21 -0.59
CA ALA A 40 -5.70 7.66 -0.46
C ALA A 40 -5.29 8.38 -1.76
N GLN A 41 -5.90 9.53 -2.03
CA GLN A 41 -5.57 10.39 -3.16
C GLN A 41 -5.05 11.76 -2.69
N ALA A 42 -4.05 12.29 -3.40
CA ALA A 42 -3.52 13.63 -3.21
C ALA A 42 -3.45 14.39 -4.53
N ALA A 43 -3.64 15.71 -4.46
CA ALA A 43 -3.58 16.61 -5.61
C ALA A 43 -2.14 17.10 -5.93
N ALA A 44 -1.18 16.76 -5.07
CA ALA A 44 0.21 17.15 -5.20
C ALA A 44 1.13 16.16 -4.47
N ARG A 45 2.39 16.07 -4.92
CA ARG A 45 3.45 15.33 -4.22
C ARG A 45 4.80 16.03 -4.35
N LYS A 46 5.73 15.72 -3.45
CA LYS A 46 7.18 15.81 -3.72
C LYS A 46 7.68 14.42 -4.09
N TRP A 47 8.73 14.35 -4.90
CA TRP A 47 9.36 13.09 -5.29
C TRP A 47 10.89 13.26 -5.27
N GLY A 48 11.57 12.59 -4.35
CA GLY A 48 13.01 12.77 -4.09
C GLY A 48 13.27 13.16 -2.65
N ASP A 49 13.40 14.45 -2.40
CA ASP A 49 13.78 15.01 -1.10
C ASP A 49 12.94 16.25 -0.74
N GLU A 50 13.29 16.89 0.38
CA GLU A 50 12.61 18.08 0.86
C GLU A 50 12.69 19.27 -0.11
N ALA A 51 13.79 19.39 -0.84
CA ALA A 51 14.06 20.48 -1.77
C ALA A 51 13.44 20.25 -3.16
N SER A 52 12.92 19.04 -3.41
CA SER A 52 12.32 18.65 -4.67
C SER A 52 11.07 19.47 -4.98
N LEU A 53 10.88 19.77 -6.27
CA LEU A 53 9.74 20.51 -6.77
C LEU A 53 8.43 19.78 -6.45
N VAL A 54 7.39 20.57 -6.16
CA VAL A 54 6.04 20.02 -5.98
C VAL A 54 5.45 19.71 -7.34
N GLU A 55 5.15 18.44 -7.58
CA GLU A 55 4.39 17.98 -8.74
C GLU A 55 2.89 18.08 -8.44
N HIS A 56 2.11 18.63 -9.36
CA HIS A 56 0.64 18.68 -9.27
C HIS A 56 0.01 17.62 -10.19
N GLY A 57 -1.08 17.02 -9.74
CA GLY A 57 -1.74 15.92 -10.44
C GLY A 57 -2.51 15.02 -9.48
N ILE A 58 -3.04 13.90 -9.98
CA ILE A 58 -3.64 12.89 -9.13
C ILE A 58 -2.54 11.90 -8.74
N PHE A 59 -2.34 11.72 -7.45
CA PHE A 59 -1.41 10.75 -6.90
C PHE A 59 -2.06 9.87 -5.84
N TYR A 60 -1.54 8.67 -5.68
CA TYR A 60 -2.11 7.61 -4.86
C TYR A 60 -1.11 7.16 -3.79
N GLN A 61 -1.61 6.91 -2.59
CA GLN A 61 -0.87 6.31 -1.49
C GLN A 61 -1.73 5.23 -0.84
N ILE A 62 -1.09 4.21 -0.29
CA ILE A 62 -1.75 3.25 0.59
C ILE A 62 -1.66 3.76 2.03
N THR A 63 -2.78 3.85 2.73
CA THR A 63 -2.87 4.34 4.11
C THR A 63 -3.65 3.37 4.99
N PRO A 64 -3.31 3.21 6.27
CA PRO A 64 -4.08 2.39 7.20
C PRO A 64 -5.51 2.93 7.35
N ASN A 65 -6.51 2.05 7.37
CA ASN A 65 -7.89 2.42 7.72
C ASN A 65 -8.00 2.67 9.24
N THR A 66 -7.28 1.86 10.03
CA THR A 66 -7.10 1.99 11.48
C THR A 66 -5.63 1.82 11.83
N ASP A 67 -5.22 2.16 13.06
CA ASP A 67 -3.85 1.92 13.53
C ASP A 67 -3.36 0.51 13.15
N ASP A 68 -2.17 0.45 12.53
CA ASP A 68 -1.46 -0.79 12.25
C ASP A 68 -0.43 -1.09 13.36
N ASP A 69 0.42 -2.08 13.15
CA ASP A 69 1.50 -2.46 14.07
C ASP A 69 2.73 -1.54 14.05
N GLY A 70 2.58 -0.31 13.54
CA GLY A 70 3.67 0.65 13.41
C GLY A 70 4.39 0.56 12.07
N PHE A 71 4.02 -0.40 11.20
CA PHE A 71 4.57 -0.50 9.85
C PHE A 71 4.40 0.79 9.07
N PHE A 72 3.21 1.38 9.03
CA PHE A 72 2.94 2.56 8.21
C PHE A 72 3.73 3.77 8.67
N THR A 73 3.91 3.90 9.99
CA THR A 73 4.78 4.93 10.59
C THR A 73 6.21 4.75 10.08
N TRP A 74 6.78 3.55 10.23
CA TRP A 74 8.12 3.23 9.71
C TRP A 74 8.23 3.46 8.20
N TYR A 75 7.22 3.04 7.42
CA TYR A 75 7.18 3.22 5.97
C TYR A 75 7.22 4.70 5.59
N CYS A 76 6.51 5.55 6.34
CA CYS A 76 6.51 6.99 6.13
C CYS A 76 7.87 7.62 6.47
N GLU A 77 8.51 7.17 7.54
CA GLU A 77 9.83 7.62 7.99
C GLU A 77 10.97 7.24 7.02
N VAL A 78 10.92 6.03 6.45
CA VAL A 78 11.90 5.58 5.46
C VAL A 78 11.68 6.25 4.09
N ARG A 79 10.46 6.70 3.80
CA ARG A 79 10.08 7.24 2.49
C ARG A 79 9.34 8.58 2.55
N PRO A 80 9.81 9.61 3.27
CA PRO A 80 9.04 10.83 3.55
C PRO A 80 8.58 11.59 2.30
N TYR A 81 9.29 11.44 1.18
CA TYR A 81 8.99 12.10 -0.10
C TYR A 81 8.71 11.12 -1.24
N HIS A 82 8.38 9.87 -0.93
CA HIS A 82 8.18 8.83 -1.95
C HIS A 82 6.92 7.98 -1.73
N GLN A 83 5.96 8.48 -0.95
CA GLN A 83 4.76 7.73 -0.58
C GLN A 83 3.65 7.79 -1.64
N PHE A 84 3.68 8.83 -2.49
CA PHE A 84 2.64 9.14 -3.47
C PHE A 84 3.05 8.77 -4.90
N PHE A 85 2.25 7.94 -5.57
CA PHE A 85 2.52 7.37 -6.89
C PHE A 85 1.51 7.82 -7.94
N LYS A 86 1.87 7.70 -9.22
CA LYS A 86 0.97 8.07 -10.34
C LYS A 86 -0.11 7.02 -10.62
N THR A 87 0.04 5.80 -10.11
CA THR A 87 -0.94 4.71 -10.27
C THR A 87 -1.13 3.97 -8.95
N VAL A 88 -2.31 3.39 -8.75
CA VAL A 88 -2.63 2.54 -7.60
C VAL A 88 -1.71 1.31 -7.58
N ASP A 89 -1.49 0.66 -8.72
CA ASP A 89 -0.62 -0.52 -8.84
C ASP A 89 0.80 -0.25 -8.31
N SER A 90 1.36 0.93 -8.63
CA SER A 90 2.68 1.31 -8.14
C SER A 90 2.68 1.54 -6.63
N ALA A 91 1.62 2.14 -6.10
CA ALA A 91 1.47 2.33 -4.65
C ALA A 91 1.40 0.98 -3.93
N VAL A 92 0.57 0.05 -4.41
CA VAL A 92 0.43 -1.31 -3.86
C VAL A 92 1.75 -2.08 -3.94
N LEU A 93 2.41 -2.09 -5.10
CA LEU A 93 3.67 -2.82 -5.30
C LEU A 93 4.75 -2.35 -4.30
N HIS A 94 4.93 -1.03 -4.18
CA HIS A 94 5.91 -0.49 -3.26
C HIS A 94 5.51 -0.73 -1.81
N PHE A 95 4.24 -0.61 -1.47
CA PHE A 95 3.76 -0.87 -0.12
C PHE A 95 4.07 -2.30 0.32
N VAL A 96 3.73 -3.30 -0.51
CA VAL A 96 4.00 -4.73 -0.25
C VAL A 96 5.51 -5.03 -0.20
N PHE A 97 6.30 -4.40 -1.07
CA PHE A 97 7.75 -4.53 -1.03
C PHE A 97 8.31 -4.08 0.32
N TYR A 98 7.91 -2.90 0.81
CA TYR A 98 8.38 -2.38 2.09
C TYR A 98 7.82 -3.15 3.29
N TRP A 99 6.58 -3.66 3.20
CA TRP A 99 6.03 -4.60 4.20
C TRP A 99 6.92 -5.82 4.36
N THR A 100 7.33 -6.42 3.23
CA THR A 100 8.20 -7.60 3.23
C THR A 100 9.59 -7.32 3.82
N LEU A 101 10.10 -6.09 3.68
CA LEU A 101 11.36 -5.69 4.32
C LEU A 101 11.16 -5.54 5.83
N TRP A 102 10.12 -4.84 6.25
CA TRP A 102 9.81 -4.61 7.65
C TRP A 102 9.53 -5.92 8.41
N ASP A 103 8.74 -6.82 7.83
CA ASP A 103 8.41 -8.11 8.46
C ASP A 103 9.67 -8.98 8.68
N LYS A 104 10.63 -8.93 7.77
CA LYS A 104 11.93 -9.61 7.93
C LYS A 104 12.77 -9.01 9.05
N ASP A 105 12.80 -7.68 9.15
CA ASP A 105 13.68 -6.97 10.06
C ASP A 105 13.11 -6.87 11.50
N PHE A 106 11.79 -6.97 11.68
CA PHE A 106 11.14 -6.69 12.97
C PHE A 106 10.22 -7.79 13.52
N ARG A 107 9.78 -8.78 12.72
CA ARG A 107 8.82 -9.80 13.16
C ARG A 107 9.34 -11.24 13.16
N ASN A 108 10.44 -11.53 12.49
CA ASN A 108 11.00 -12.88 12.36
C ASN A 108 12.23 -13.15 13.27
N GLU A 109 12.31 -12.50 14.43
CA GLU A 109 13.27 -12.85 15.51
C GLU A 109 12.69 -13.88 16.50
#